data_AF-A0A0F9F956-F1
#
_entry.id   AF-A0A0F9F956-F1
#
_cell.length_a   1.000
_cell.length_b   1.000
_cell.length_c   1.000
_cell.angle_alpha   90.00
_cell.angle_beta   90.00
_cell.angle_gamma   90.00
#
_symmetry.space_group_name_H-M   'P 1'
#
loop_
_entity.id
_entity.type
_entity.pdbx_description
1 polymer ?
#
loop_
_entity_poly.entity_id
_entity_poly.type
_entity_poly.pdbx_seq_one_letter_code
_entity_poly.pdbx_strand_id
1 'polypeptide(L)'
;MNDQKVKEKPEEFSRAEQLSDEGKLDDTLTLLNNYEQKEGLTRYDKASCHLLQCQILFWQGKYKELIKLAEQAYKESEGLENNFLK
;
A
#
# COMPACT_ATOMS: atom_id res chain seq x y z
N MET A 1 30.63 -9.16 -3.56
CA MET A 1 29.46 -8.60 -4.28
C MET A 1 28.27 -8.85 -3.40
N ASN A 2 27.59 -7.80 -2.95
CA ASN A 2 26.43 -7.92 -2.08
C ASN A 2 25.25 -8.33 -2.96
N ASP A 3 24.79 -9.58 -2.83
CA ASP A 3 23.54 -10.05 -3.43
C ASP A 3 22.37 -9.34 -2.74
N GLN A 4 22.12 -8.11 -3.15
CA GLN A 4 20.89 -7.41 -2.85
C GLN A 4 19.81 -8.12 -3.67
N LYS A 5 19.25 -9.20 -3.09
CA LYS A 5 18.04 -9.87 -3.61
C LYS A 5 17.05 -8.78 -3.97
N VAL A 6 16.87 -8.53 -5.26
CA VAL A 6 15.79 -7.70 -5.76
C VAL A 6 14.52 -8.38 -5.24
N LYS A 7 13.90 -7.79 -4.22
CA LYS A 7 12.65 -8.30 -3.67
C LYS A 7 11.67 -8.20 -4.82
N GLU A 8 11.29 -9.35 -5.40
CA GLU A 8 10.35 -9.37 -6.52
C GLU A 8 9.09 -8.65 -6.08
N LYS A 9 8.64 -7.73 -6.94
CA LYS A 9 7.42 -6.97 -6.71
C LYS A 9 6.27 -7.96 -6.53
N PRO A 10 5.45 -7.83 -5.47
CA PRO A 10 4.31 -8.72 -5.26
C PRO A 10 3.44 -8.78 -6.52
N GLU A 11 2.98 -9.98 -6.88
CA GLU A 11 2.15 -10.18 -8.08
C GLU A 11 0.89 -9.31 -8.04
N GLU A 12 0.37 -9.05 -6.83
CA GLU A 12 -0.77 -8.16 -6.61
C GLU A 12 -0.50 -6.73 -7.07
N PHE A 13 0.74 -6.23 -6.96
CA PHE A 13 1.06 -4.88 -7.37
C PHE A 13 1.13 -4.77 -8.89
N SER A 14 1.72 -5.77 -9.55
CA SER A 14 1.70 -5.87 -11.01
C SER A 14 0.26 -5.97 -11.53
N ARG A 15 -0.60 -6.71 -10.83
CA ARG A 15 -2.02 -6.81 -11.18
C ARG A 15 -2.81 -5.52 -10.89
N ALA A 16 -2.49 -4.83 -9.80
CA ALA A 16 -3.08 -3.55 -9.45
C ALA A 16 -2.78 -2.47 -10.50
N GLU A 17 -1.56 -2.45 -11.04
CA GLU A 17 -1.19 -1.55 -12.15
C GLU A 17 -2.01 -1.84 -13.40
N GLN A 18 -2.09 -3.11 -13.83
CA GLN A 18 -2.90 -3.49 -14.99
C GLN A 18 -4.37 -3.07 -14.85
N LEU A 19 -5.00 -3.34 -13.70
CA LEU A 19 -6.38 -2.96 -13.45
C LEU A 19 -6.57 -1.44 -13.46
N SER A 20 -5.57 -0.70 -12.97
CA SER A 20 -5.59 0.76 -12.97
C SER A 20 -5.47 1.34 -14.37
N ASP A 21 -4.59 0.78 -15.20
CA ASP A 21 -4.44 1.17 -16.61
C ASP A 21 -5.72 0.86 -17.42
N GLU A 22 -6.44 -0.20 -17.05
CA GLU A 22 -7.77 -0.53 -17.58
C GLU A 22 -8.91 0.36 -17.02
N GLY A 23 -8.61 1.27 -16.09
CA GLY A 23 -9.59 2.14 -15.44
C GLY A 23 -10.48 1.45 -14.40
N LYS A 24 -10.17 0.20 -14.03
CA LYS A 24 -10.92 -0.62 -13.05
C LYS A 24 -10.51 -0.29 -11.63
N LEU A 25 -10.66 0.98 -11.26
CA LEU A 25 -10.14 1.52 -10.00
C LEU A 25 -10.75 0.87 -8.74
N ASP A 26 -12.03 0.50 -8.76
CA ASP A 26 -12.66 -0.20 -7.62
C ASP A 26 -12.14 -1.65 -7.46
N ASP A 27 -11.87 -2.34 -8.58
CA ASP A 27 -11.25 -3.68 -8.56
C ASP A 27 -9.82 -3.59 -8.04
N THR A 28 -9.06 -2.58 -8.48
CA THR A 28 -7.71 -2.30 -7.96
C THR A 28 -7.75 -2.09 -6.44
N LEU A 29 -8.67 -1.26 -5.95
CA LEU A 29 -8.78 -0.97 -4.52
C LEU A 29 -9.16 -2.22 -3.72
N THR A 30 -10.06 -3.05 -4.26
CA THR A 30 -10.45 -4.33 -3.64
C THR A 30 -9.27 -5.29 -3.56
N LEU A 31 -8.48 -5.41 -4.62
CA LEU A 31 -7.27 -6.23 -4.65
C LEU A 31 -6.24 -5.78 -3.60
N LEU A 32 -5.99 -4.47 -3.50
CA LEU A 32 -5.03 -3.91 -2.54
C LEU A 32 -5.51 -4.08 -1.09
N ASN A 33 -6.80 -3.88 -0.82
CA ASN A 33 -7.37 -4.13 0.51
C ASN A 33 -7.19 -5.60 0.93
N ASN A 34 -7.40 -6.55 0.00
CA ASN A 34 -7.17 -7.97 0.27
C ASN A 34 -5.69 -8.29 0.51
N TYR A 35 -4.80 -7.63 -0.23
CA TYR A 35 -3.35 -7.76 -0.05
C TYR A 35 -2.94 -7.29 1.35
N GLU A 36 -3.39 -6.11 1.79
CA GLU A 36 -3.06 -5.53 3.10
C GLU A 36 -3.39 -6.46 4.28
N GLN A 37 -4.45 -7.27 4.16
CA GLN A 37 -4.87 -8.23 5.18
C GLN A 37 -4.04 -9.51 5.23
N LYS A 38 -3.11 -9.73 4.30
CA LYS A 38 -2.25 -10.92 4.31
C LYS A 38 -1.34 -10.95 5.53
N GLU A 39 -1.20 -12.14 6.12
CA GLU A 39 -0.22 -12.38 7.16
C GLU A 39 1.22 -12.36 6.59
N GLY A 40 2.19 -12.00 7.42
CA GLY A 40 3.60 -12.01 7.03
C GLY A 40 4.06 -10.81 6.19
N LEU A 41 3.20 -9.83 5.91
CA LEU A 41 3.60 -8.61 5.22
C LEU A 41 4.60 -7.81 6.06
N THR A 42 5.69 -7.38 5.43
CA THR A 42 6.62 -6.45 6.06
C THR A 42 6.01 -5.06 6.14
N ARG A 43 6.58 -4.21 7.01
CA ARG A 43 6.18 -2.79 7.10
C ARG A 43 6.30 -2.07 5.76
N TYR A 44 7.34 -2.38 5.00
CA TYR A 44 7.55 -1.83 3.66
C TYR A 44 6.44 -2.24 2.69
N ASP A 45 6.00 -3.49 2.76
CA ASP A 45 4.94 -4.01 1.89
C ASP A 45 3.60 -3.32 2.20
N LYS A 46 3.29 -3.10 3.48
CA LYS A 46 2.10 -2.36 3.93
C LYS A 46 2.15 -0.89 3.52
N ALA A 47 3.26 -0.20 3.78
CA ALA A 47 3.43 1.21 3.39
C ALA A 47 3.28 1.41 1.87
N SER A 48 3.84 0.49 1.08
CA SER A 48 3.71 0.53 -0.37
C SER A 48 2.28 0.25 -0.85
N CYS A 49 1.56 -0.64 -0.16
CA CYS A 49 0.13 -0.88 -0.40
C CYS A 49 -0.71 0.38 -0.11
N HIS A 50 -0.51 1.02 1.04
CA HIS A 50 -1.19 2.27 1.41
C HIS A 50 -0.93 3.39 0.41
N LEU A 51 0.30 3.52 -0.08
CA LEU A 51 0.64 4.51 -1.11
C LEU A 51 -0.18 4.29 -2.38
N LEU A 52 -0.25 3.04 -2.87
CA LEU A 52 -1.04 2.69 -4.04
C LEU A 52 -2.54 2.92 -3.80
N GLN A 53 -3.10 2.49 -2.67
CA GLN A 53 -4.50 2.74 -2.31
C GLN A 53 -4.81 4.25 -2.32
N CYS A 54 -3.93 5.09 -1.76
CA CYS A 54 -4.06 6.55 -1.81
C CYS A 54 -4.07 7.10 -3.24
N GLN A 55 -3.19 6.59 -4.11
CA GLN A 55 -3.16 6.98 -5.53
C GLN A 55 -4.45 6.60 -6.26
N ILE A 56 -4.99 5.41 -6.01
CA ILE A 56 -6.28 5.00 -6.58
C ILE A 56 -7.42 5.90 -6.08
N LEU A 57 -7.49 6.18 -4.78
CA LEU A 57 -8.50 7.06 -4.21
C LEU A 57 -8.40 8.49 -4.77
N PHE A 58 -7.18 8.97 -5.05
CA PHE A 58 -6.96 10.25 -5.71
C PHE A 58 -7.56 10.27 -7.11
N TRP A 59 -7.28 9.25 -7.93
CA TRP A 59 -7.84 9.12 -9.28
C TRP A 59 -9.37 9.00 -9.28
N GLN A 60 -9.95 8.39 -8.24
CA GLN A 60 -11.39 8.33 -8.05
C GLN A 60 -12.02 9.63 -7.53
N GLY A 61 -11.22 10.62 -7.11
CA GLY A 61 -11.71 11.84 -6.45
C GLY A 61 -12.23 11.62 -5.02
N LYS A 62 -11.93 10.48 -4.40
CA LYS A 62 -12.35 10.09 -3.04
C LYS A 62 -11.39 10.67 -1.99
N TYR A 63 -11.30 11.99 -1.93
CA TYR A 63 -10.29 12.69 -1.11
C TYR A 63 -10.47 12.48 0.40
N LYS A 64 -11.70 12.32 0.87
CA LYS A 64 -11.98 12.12 2.30
C LYS A 64 -11.44 10.76 2.77
N GLU A 65 -11.67 9.72 1.98
CA GLU A 65 -11.15 8.37 2.22
C GLU A 65 -9.63 8.36 2.11
N LEU A 66 -9.06 9.06 1.12
CA LEU A 66 -7.61 9.20 0.95
C LEU A 66 -6.97 9.81 2.19
N ILE A 67 -7.47 10.96 2.67
CA ILE A 67 -6.90 11.64 3.85
C ILE A 67 -6.95 10.71 5.06
N LYS A 68 -8.08 10.03 5.28
CA LYS A 68 -8.22 9.08 6.39
C LYS A 68 -7.20 7.94 6.32
N LEU A 69 -6.97 7.38 5.13
CA LEU A 69 -5.99 6.32 4.92
C LEU A 69 -4.55 6.82 5.13
N ALA A 70 -4.22 8.00 4.60
CA ALA A 70 -2.91 8.62 4.78
C ALA A 70 -2.61 8.92 6.27
N GLU A 71 -3.60 9.41 7.02
CA GLU A 71 -3.47 9.61 8.47
C GLU A 71 -3.25 8.29 9.22
N GLN A 72 -3.93 7.22 8.81
CA GLN A 72 -3.73 5.89 9.40
C GLN A 72 -2.30 5.39 9.12
N ALA A 73 -1.86 5.44 7.88
CA ALA A 73 -0.51 5.04 7.48
C ALA A 73 0.56 5.84 8.24
N TYR A 74 0.34 7.15 8.43
CA TYR A 74 1.23 8.01 9.21
C TYR A 74 1.28 7.60 10.69
N LYS A 75 0.13 7.38 11.34
CA LYS A 75 0.08 6.92 12.75
C LYS A 75 0.73 5.55 12.93
N GLU A 76 0.50 4.63 12.00
CA GLU A 76 1.15 3.32 12.01
C GLU A 76 2.67 3.44 11.84
N SER A 77 3.15 4.49 11.17
CA SER A 77 4.58 4.81 11.05
C SER A 77 5.16 5.51 12.29
N GLU A 78 4.44 6.45 12.93
CA GLU A 78 4.89 7.12 14.18
C GLU A 78 4.85 6.19 15.40
N GLY A 79 3.88 5.26 15.44
CA GLY A 79 3.88 4.17 16.41
C GLY A 79 5.14 3.29 16.36
N LEU A 80 5.95 3.42 15.29
CA LEU A 80 7.25 2.75 15.16
C LEU A 80 8.39 3.50 15.85
N GLU A 81 8.45 4.83 15.81
CA GLU A 81 9.55 5.60 16.43
C GLU A 81 9.61 5.39 17.95
N ASN A 82 8.46 5.26 18.61
CA ASN A 82 8.38 5.03 20.06
C ASN A 82 8.83 3.63 20.53
N ASN A 83 9.13 2.70 19.61
CA ASN A 83 9.62 1.35 19.94
C ASN A 83 11.12 1.15 19.66
N PHE A 84 11.82 2.15 19.11
CA PHE A 84 13.28 2.08 18.86
C PHE A 84 14.13 2.84 19.89
N LEU A 85 13.51 3.65 20.76
CA LEU A 85 14.18 4.44 21.80
C LEU A 85 13.82 3.98 23.22
N LYS A 86 13.67 2.67 23.45
CA LYS A 86 13.60 2.09 24.80
C LYS A 86 14.82 1.22 25.08
#